data_AF-A0AAP7QSB1-F1
#
_entry.id   AF-A0AAP7QSB1-F1
#
_cell.length_a   1.000
_cell.length_b   1.000
_cell.length_c   1.000
_cell.angle_alpha   90.00
_cell.angle_beta   90.00
_cell.angle_gamma   90.00
#
_symmetry.space_group_name_H-M   'P 1'
#
loop_
_entity.id
_entity.type
_entity.pdbx_description
1 polymer ?
#
loop_
_entity_poly.entity_id
_entity_poly.type
_entity_poly.pdbx_seq_one_letter_code
_entity_poly.pdbx_strand_id
1 'polypeptide(L)' 'MTKMTAKKMASMLEDYEQNAYAEKFGLDWLADVGENLKMYMINCHLEKRDPTFEGLMQWITDLHIKAMA' A
#
# COMPACT_ATOMS: atom_id res chain seq x y z
N MET A 1 6.48 -12.22 11.95
CA MET A 1 5.24 -11.56 11.45
C MET A 1 4.20 -12.62 11.21
N THR A 2 2.96 -12.39 11.66
CA THR A 2 1.82 -13.27 11.34
C THR A 2 1.56 -13.26 9.83
N LYS A 3 1.34 -14.43 9.23
CA LYS A 3 1.10 -14.57 7.79
C LYS A 3 -0.07 -13.67 7.35
N MET A 4 0.16 -12.89 6.30
CA MET A 4 -0.87 -12.01 5.76
C MET A 4 -1.79 -12.82 4.83
N THR A 5 -3.08 -12.92 5.16
CA THR A 5 -4.06 -13.64 4.33
C THR A 5 -4.74 -12.68 3.37
N ALA A 6 -5.20 -13.17 2.21
CA ALA A 6 -5.92 -12.35 1.23
C ALA A 6 -7.12 -11.60 1.86
N LYS A 7 -7.86 -12.27 2.76
CA LYS A 7 -8.96 -11.64 3.50
C LYS A 7 -8.49 -10.46 4.35
N LYS A 8 -7.37 -10.61 5.08
CA LYS A 8 -6.82 -9.55 5.91
C LYS A 8 -6.29 -8.38 5.06
N MET A 9 -5.67 -8.69 3.92
CA MET A 9 -5.21 -7.66 2.97
C MET A 9 -6.37 -6.83 2.43
N ALA A 10 -7.45 -7.48 2.00
CA ALA A 10 -8.63 -6.81 1.46
C ALA A 10 -9.25 -5.84 2.48
N SER A 11 -9.45 -6.30 3.74
CA SER A 11 -9.99 -5.44 4.79
C SER A 11 -9.13 -4.21 5.08
N MET A 12 -7.80 -4.35 5.09
CA MET A 12 -6.91 -3.21 5.29
C MET A 12 -7.00 -2.18 4.16
N LEU A 13 -7.10 -2.64 2.90
CA LEU A 13 -7.23 -1.75 1.74
C LEU A 13 -8.56 -0.99 1.75
N GLU A 14 -9.65 -1.66 2.13
CA GLU A 14 -10.97 -1.04 2.30
C GLU A 14 -10.92 0.06 3.37
N ASP A 15 -10.32 -0.20 4.53
CA ASP A 15 -10.17 0.81 5.60
C ASP A 15 -9.40 2.05 5.11
N TYR A 16 -8.32 1.85 4.34
CA TYR A 16 -7.54 2.97 3.78
C TYR A 16 -8.34 3.77 2.74
N GLU A 17 -9.09 3.09 1.88
CA GLU A 17 -9.98 3.74 0.91
C GLU A 17 -11.06 4.56 1.61
N GLN A 18 -11.72 4.00 2.62
CA GLN A 18 -12.77 4.70 3.38
C GLN A 18 -12.22 5.94 4.10
N ASN A 19 -11.02 5.87 4.68
CA ASN A 19 -10.37 7.02 5.31
C ASN A 19 -10.08 8.13 4.27
N ALA A 20 -9.53 7.77 3.11
CA ALA A 20 -9.26 8.73 2.05
C ALA A 20 -10.54 9.38 1.48
N TYR A 21 -11.64 8.60 1.38
CA TYR A 21 -12.95 9.14 1.01
C TYR A 21 -13.50 10.09 2.06
N ALA A 22 -13.40 9.76 3.35
CA ALA A 22 -13.86 10.61 4.45
C ALA A 22 -13.15 11.98 4.43
N GLU A 23 -11.87 12.00 4.05
CA GLU A 23 -11.06 13.21 3.93
C GLU A 23 -11.19 13.93 2.57
N LYS A 24 -12.03 13.41 1.65
CA LYS A 24 -12.35 13.97 0.33
C LYS A 24 -11.20 13.99 -0.70
N PHE A 25 -10.25 13.06 -0.61
CA PHE A 25 -9.10 12.94 -1.52
C PHE A 25 -9.23 11.79 -2.54
N GLY A 26 -10.42 11.25 -2.79
CA GLY A 26 -10.59 9.95 -3.49
C GLY A 26 -9.99 9.82 -4.90
N LEU A 27 -9.84 10.90 -5.66
CA LEU A 27 -9.18 10.90 -6.98
C LEU A 27 -7.64 10.94 -6.87
N ASP A 28 -7.14 11.73 -5.92
CA ASP A 28 -5.71 11.81 -5.60
C ASP A 28 -5.22 10.50 -5.00
N TRP A 29 -6.06 9.83 -4.18
CA TRP A 29 -5.78 8.52 -3.61
C TRP A 29 -5.47 7.46 -4.67
N LEU A 30 -6.24 7.41 -5.77
CA LEU A 30 -5.99 6.44 -6.84
C LEU A 30 -4.67 6.71 -7.58
N ALA A 31 -4.36 7.98 -7.83
CA ALA A 31 -3.09 8.39 -8.43
C ALA A 31 -1.90 8.04 -7.51
N ASP A 32 -2.05 8.27 -6.21
CA ASP A 32 -1.05 7.98 -5.19
C ASP A 32 -0.82 6.47 -5.01
N VAL A 33 -1.89 5.67 -5.02
CA VAL A 33 -1.77 4.20 -5.01
C VAL A 33 -1.00 3.72 -6.23
N GLY A 34 -1.30 4.26 -7.42
CA GLY A 34 -0.60 3.92 -8.66
C GLY A 34 0.89 4.30 -8.63
N GLU A 35 1.21 5.51 -8.17
CA GLU A 35 2.58 6.00 -8.05
C GLU A 35 3.39 5.17 -7.05
N ASN A 36 2.80 4.84 -5.89
CA ASN A 36 3.47 4.05 -4.86
C ASN A 36 3.68 2.59 -5.27
N LEU A 37 2.74 2.01 -6.03
CA LEU A 37 2.93 0.69 -6.62
C LEU A 37 4.11 0.69 -7.60
N LYS A 38 4.21 1.71 -8.47
CA LYS A 38 5.35 1.88 -9.38
C LYS A 38 6.67 2.00 -8.60
N MET A 39 6.70 2.81 -7.53
CA MET A 39 7.88 2.97 -6.67
C MET A 39 8.29 1.66 -5.99
N TYR A 40 7.32 0.88 -5.49
CA TYR A 40 7.59 -0.46 -4.96
C TYR A 40 8.24 -1.37 -6.00
N MET A 41 7.72 -1.40 -7.23
CA MET A 41 8.29 -2.21 -8.32
C MET A 41 9.71 -1.75 -8.71
N ILE A 42 9.96 -0.44 -8.73
CA ILE A 42 11.30 0.12 -8.95
C ILE A 42 12.25 -0.34 -7.84
N ASN A 43 11.84 -0.25 -6.57
CA ASN A 43 12.67 -0.70 -5.45
C ASN A 43 12.96 -2.21 -5.50
N CYS A 44 11.95 -3.04 -5.79
CA CYS A 44 12.15 -4.47 -6.04
C CYS A 44 13.24 -4.71 -7.09
N HIS A 45 13.17 -4.00 -8.23
CA HIS A 45 14.15 -4.13 -9.30
C HIS A 45 15.57 -3.71 -8.86
N LEU A 46 15.70 -2.55 -8.22
CA LEU A 46 16.98 -2.02 -7.73
C LEU A 46 17.62 -2.95 -6.68
N GLU A 47 16.80 -3.56 -5.83
CA GLU A 47 17.22 -4.51 -4.79
C GLU A 47 17.45 -5.94 -5.31
N LYS A 48 17.18 -6.20 -6.60
CA LYS A 48 17.21 -7.55 -7.21
C LYS A 48 16.30 -8.54 -6.47
N ARG A 49 15.13 -8.05 -6.05
CA ARG A 49 14.09 -8.74 -5.30
C ARG A 49 12.86 -8.90 -6.18
N ASP A 50 12.25 -10.08 -6.19
CA ASP A 50 10.95 -10.25 -6.83
C ASP A 50 9.84 -9.58 -5.99
N PRO A 51 8.89 -8.89 -6.63
CA PRO A 51 7.75 -8.34 -5.91
C PRO A 51 6.84 -9.47 -5.40
N THR A 52 6.51 -9.42 -4.12
CA THR A 52 5.51 -10.31 -3.52
C THR A 52 4.33 -9.50 -2.98
N PHE A 53 3.17 -10.13 -2.83
CA PHE A 53 2.03 -9.52 -2.16
C PHE A 53 2.33 -9.14 -0.71
N GLU A 54 3.07 -9.98 0.02
CA GLU A 54 3.50 -9.68 1.39
C GLU A 54 4.41 -8.45 1.44
N GLY A 55 5.37 -8.33 0.51
CA GLY A 55 6.24 -7.16 0.41
C GLY A 55 5.48 -5.88 0.03
N LEU A 56 4.47 -5.99 -0.85
CA LEU A 56 3.61 -4.86 -1.22
C LEU A 56 2.80 -4.38 -0.02
N MET A 57 2.21 -5.31 0.75
CA MET A 57 1.46 -4.95 1.95
C MET A 57 2.32 -4.30 3.02
N GLN A 58 3.57 -4.76 3.19
CA GLN A 58 4.52 -4.12 4.09
C GLN A 58 4.84 -2.69 3.61
N TRP A 59 5.11 -2.50 2.32
CA TRP A 59 5.37 -1.20 1.73
C TRP A 59 4.21 -0.21 1.96
N ILE A 60 2.96 -0.64 1.71
CA ILE A 60 1.76 0.16 1.95
C ILE A 60 1.62 0.51 3.45
N THR A 61 1.91 -0.45 4.34
CA THR A 61 1.89 -0.21 5.79
C THR A 61 2.90 0.86 6.19
N ASP A 62 4.12 0.83 5.64
CA ASP A 62 5.17 1.81 5.93
C ASP A 62 4.79 3.21 5.44
N LEU A 63 4.13 3.31 4.27
CA LEU A 63 3.59 4.57 3.76
C LEU A 63 2.50 5.14 4.66
N HIS A 64 1.56 4.29 5.09
CA HIS A 64 0.50 4.69 6.03
C HIS A 64 1.10 5.23 7.33
N ILE A 65 2.07 4.52 7.93
CA ILE A 65 2.75 4.96 9.15
C ILE A 65 3.43 6.33 8.93
N LYS A 66 4.10 6.54 7.78
CA LYS A 66 4.74 7.83 7.45
C LYS A 66 3.74 8.97 7.28
N ALA A 67 2.55 8.71 6.71
CA ALA A 67 1.52 9.73 6.53
C ALA A 67 0.85 10.16 7.84
N MET A 68 0.85 9.28 8.84
CA MET A 68 0.27 9.52 10.16
C MET A 68 1.23 10.20 11.17
N ALA A 69 2.51 10.34 10.83
CA ALA A 69 3.56 10.91 11.67
C ALA A 69 3.78 12.40 11.37
#